data_AF-A0A9N9BV14-F1
#
_entry.id   AF-A0A9N9BV14-F1
#
_cell.length_a   1.000
_cell.length_b   1.000
_cell.length_c   1.000
_cell.angle_alpha   90.00
_cell.angle_beta   90.00
_cell.angle_gamma   90.00
#
_symmetry.space_group_name_H-M   'P 1'
#
loop_
_entity.id
_entity.type
_entity.pdbx_description
1 polymer ?
#
loop_
_entity_poly.entity_id
_entity_poly.type
_entity_poly.pdbx_seq_one_letter_code
_entity_poly.pdbx_strand_id
1 'polypeptide(L)'
;VYQQVGQEVTQMGLIFDIFKDVAQSARNIKDLMVETQSFGTQIQNLQRQLDEDISKLENGLNNLRNNLEADVRALEQKIGLLQNSSQYQGLSSRLSTLEGRLSSYGGSSSGSVRATNNQDSSQQSYTFNKVQTALSNLVSHFNGVVREKRQEIQTLKVAYCGVDERGKLDLSDFAGLRVLECQGRDMLEFITDLDLKNCSKLEYVNYSSETSSFVGSLTSLDSLNIDNTDLDSDNSELIRLAEVRIQNERDNKNKFIPVSSISSSSNVTIQVNQEDERLKKIANIVIPNKPFDFELLLEEIIRLKLADLNSQLKSKKKELEELTNSINNKLDDDEKEELELLKDTYNDLQQRNNNKLLQKHFERSKKTLSKVLTEEEMHDFLNKQAEITQLTNQLENLQKNQFRTFQEIPPKQ
;
A
#
# COMPACT_ATOMS: atom_id res chain seq x y z
N VAL A 1 -25.26 -84.58 -10.68
CA VAL A 1 -24.47 -84.07 -11.83
C VAL A 1 -25.06 -82.80 -12.41
N TYR A 2 -26.23 -82.81 -13.07
CA TYR A 2 -26.79 -81.60 -13.70
C TYR A 2 -27.04 -80.41 -12.74
N GLN A 3 -27.53 -80.63 -11.51
CA GLN A 3 -27.69 -79.55 -10.52
C GLN A 3 -26.36 -78.93 -10.08
N GLN A 4 -25.30 -79.74 -9.94
CA GLN A 4 -23.98 -79.27 -9.56
C GLN A 4 -23.35 -78.42 -10.68
N VAL A 5 -23.48 -78.88 -11.93
CA VAL A 5 -23.07 -78.10 -13.12
C VAL A 5 -23.84 -76.78 -13.19
N GLY A 6 -25.14 -76.77 -12.89
CA GLY A 6 -25.93 -75.54 -12.84
C GLY A 6 -25.42 -74.53 -11.81
N GLN A 7 -25.07 -74.98 -10.60
CA GLN A 7 -24.50 -74.12 -9.54
C GLN A 7 -23.12 -73.56 -9.92
N GLU A 8 -22.26 -74.38 -10.52
CA GLU A 8 -20.94 -73.93 -10.99
C GLU A 8 -21.05 -72.89 -12.11
N VAL A 9 -22.00 -73.05 -13.05
CA VAL A 9 -22.27 -72.05 -14.10
C VAL A 9 -22.79 -70.74 -13.50
N THR A 10 -23.67 -70.78 -12.49
CA THR A 10 -24.13 -69.57 -11.80
C THR A 10 -23.00 -68.87 -11.05
N GLN A 11 -22.14 -69.62 -10.35
CA GLN A 11 -20.96 -69.05 -9.69
C GLN A 11 -19.99 -68.42 -10.70
N MET A 12 -19.78 -69.06 -11.85
CA MET A 12 -18.95 -68.51 -12.92
C MET A 12 -19.55 -67.21 -13.50
N GLY A 13 -20.87 -67.13 -13.63
CA GLY A 13 -21.58 -65.90 -14.01
C GLY A 13 -21.32 -64.74 -13.04
N LEU A 14 -21.46 -64.98 -11.73
CA LEU A 14 -21.15 -63.98 -10.70
C LEU A 14 -19.68 -63.53 -10.74
N ILE A 15 -18.76 -64.45 -10.98
CA ILE A 15 -17.33 -64.14 -11.14
C ILE A 15 -17.12 -63.22 -12.34
N PHE A 16 -17.79 -63.46 -13.47
CA PHE A 16 -17.70 -62.59 -14.66
C PHE A 16 -18.21 -61.18 -14.40
N ASP A 17 -19.32 -61.02 -13.66
CA ASP A 17 -19.85 -59.71 -13.30
C ASP A 17 -18.87 -58.94 -12.40
N ILE A 18 -18.27 -59.61 -11.40
CA ILE A 18 -17.21 -59.01 -10.56
C ILE A 18 -16.03 -58.55 -11.41
N PHE A 19 -15.56 -59.37 -12.36
CA PHE A 19 -14.47 -58.97 -13.25
C PHE A 19 -14.82 -57.76 -14.11
N LYS A 20 -16.08 -57.65 -14.56
CA LYS A 20 -16.56 -56.50 -15.33
C LYS A 20 -16.56 -55.22 -14.49
N ASP A 21 -17.03 -55.30 -13.24
CA ASP A 21 -17.04 -54.17 -12.30
C ASP A 21 -15.63 -53.73 -11.91
N VAL A 22 -14.72 -54.68 -11.69
CA VAL A 22 -13.29 -54.41 -11.43
C VAL A 22 -12.66 -53.73 -12.65
N ALA A 23 -12.92 -54.22 -13.86
CA ALA A 23 -12.41 -53.62 -15.09
C ALA A 23 -12.95 -52.20 -15.29
N GLN A 24 -14.21 -51.94 -14.98
CA GLN A 24 -14.78 -50.60 -15.05
C GLN A 24 -14.18 -49.67 -14.00
N SER A 25 -14.01 -50.15 -12.76
CA SER A 25 -13.36 -49.38 -11.69
C SER A 25 -11.91 -49.03 -12.06
N ALA A 26 -11.17 -49.96 -12.67
CA ALA A 26 -9.81 -49.71 -13.15
C ALA A 26 -9.75 -48.63 -14.24
N ARG A 27 -10.74 -48.56 -15.14
CA ARG A 27 -10.86 -47.47 -16.12
C ARG A 27 -11.13 -46.13 -15.44
N ASN A 28 -12.08 -46.08 -14.51
CA ASN A 28 -12.41 -44.86 -13.78
C ASN A 28 -11.20 -44.32 -12.98
N ILE A 29 -10.42 -45.21 -12.35
CA ILE A 29 -9.17 -44.84 -11.65
C ILE A 29 -8.15 -44.26 -12.64
N LYS A 30 -8.00 -44.87 -13.82
CA LYS A 30 -7.09 -44.36 -14.85
C LYS A 30 -7.50 -42.96 -15.32
N ASP A 31 -8.79 -42.71 -15.51
CA ASP A 31 -9.29 -41.40 -15.93
C ASP A 31 -9.05 -40.34 -14.85
N LEU A 32 -9.29 -40.67 -13.58
CA LEU A 32 -8.96 -39.81 -12.43
C LEU A 32 -7.45 -39.52 -12.33
N MET A 33 -6.59 -40.48 -12.65
CA MET A 33 -5.13 -40.26 -12.67
C MET A 33 -4.72 -39.25 -13.74
N VAL A 34 -5.34 -39.31 -14.93
CA VAL A 34 -5.10 -38.35 -16.02
C VAL A 34 -5.59 -36.96 -15.63
N GLU A 35 -6.76 -36.86 -15.01
CA GLU A 35 -7.30 -35.59 -14.50
C GLU A 35 -6.39 -34.99 -13.41
N THR A 36 -5.91 -35.81 -12.48
CA THR A 36 -4.95 -35.38 -11.43
C THR A 36 -3.64 -34.86 -12.02
N GLN A 37 -3.12 -35.50 -13.09
CA GLN A 37 -1.93 -35.01 -13.79
C GLN A 37 -2.19 -33.67 -14.51
N SER A 38 -3.38 -33.50 -15.09
CA SER A 38 -3.81 -32.23 -15.69
C SER A 38 -3.85 -31.10 -14.65
N PHE A 39 -4.44 -31.35 -13.47
CA PHE A 39 -4.45 -30.38 -12.37
C PHE A 39 -3.03 -30.06 -11.88
N GLY A 40 -2.15 -31.06 -11.76
CA GLY A 40 -0.74 -30.82 -11.43
C GLY A 40 -0.05 -29.86 -12.39
N THR A 41 -0.31 -30.00 -13.70
CA THR A 41 0.22 -29.10 -14.73
C THR A 41 -0.38 -27.69 -14.63
N GLN A 42 -1.67 -27.57 -14.33
CA GLN A 42 -2.32 -26.27 -14.12
C GLN A 42 -1.76 -25.52 -12.91
N ILE A 43 -1.54 -26.22 -11.79
CA ILE A 43 -0.93 -25.65 -10.58
C ILE A 43 0.47 -25.13 -10.88
N GLN A 44 1.30 -25.89 -11.60
CA GLN A 44 2.65 -25.46 -11.99
C GLN A 44 2.63 -24.21 -12.89
N ASN A 45 1.67 -24.12 -13.81
CA ASN A 45 1.52 -22.94 -14.65
C ASN A 45 1.12 -21.71 -13.84
N LEU A 46 0.20 -21.85 -12.88
CA LEU A 46 -0.20 -20.77 -11.98
C LEU A 46 0.95 -20.31 -11.08
N GLN A 47 1.75 -21.25 -10.55
CA GLN A 47 2.95 -20.92 -9.78
C GLN A 47 3.95 -20.12 -10.61
N ARG A 48 4.24 -20.57 -11.84
CA ARG A 48 5.13 -19.85 -12.76
C ARG A 48 4.63 -18.44 -13.08
N GLN A 49 3.33 -18.27 -13.27
CA GLN A 49 2.74 -16.96 -13.51
C GLN A 49 2.86 -16.04 -12.29
N LEU A 50 2.62 -16.57 -11.09
CA LEU A 50 2.78 -15.82 -9.84
C LEU A 50 4.23 -15.36 -9.64
N ASP A 51 5.21 -16.22 -9.90
CA ASP A 51 6.64 -15.88 -9.80
C ASP A 51 7.02 -14.76 -10.80
N GLU A 52 6.47 -14.80 -12.02
CA GLU A 52 6.69 -13.77 -13.03
C GLU A 52 6.11 -12.41 -12.60
N ASP A 53 4.90 -12.41 -12.02
CA ASP A 53 4.25 -11.20 -11.53
C ASP A 53 4.97 -10.62 -10.30
N ILE A 54 5.44 -11.47 -9.37
CA ILE A 54 6.30 -11.04 -8.25
C ILE A 54 7.56 -10.36 -8.78
N SER A 55 8.25 -10.96 -9.75
CA SER A 55 9.46 -10.39 -10.34
C SER A 55 9.21 -9.03 -11.00
N LYS A 56 8.08 -8.87 -11.71
CA LYS A 56 7.69 -7.57 -12.28
C LYS A 56 7.47 -6.50 -11.21
N LEU A 57 6.81 -6.86 -10.11
CA LEU A 57 6.58 -5.94 -8.98
C LEU A 57 7.88 -5.55 -8.29
N GLU A 58 8.79 -6.49 -8.03
CA GLU A 58 10.11 -6.21 -7.45
C GLU A 58 10.92 -5.26 -8.32
N ASN A 59 10.93 -5.47 -9.64
CA ASN A 59 11.58 -4.57 -10.59
C ASN A 59 10.94 -3.17 -10.58
N GLY A 60 9.62 -3.08 -10.54
CA GLY A 60 8.89 -1.82 -10.42
C GLY A 60 9.23 -1.05 -9.14
N LEU A 61 9.32 -1.76 -8.01
CA LEU A 61 9.66 -1.17 -6.71
C LEU A 61 11.12 -0.69 -6.67
N ASN A 62 12.05 -1.45 -7.25
CA ASN A 62 13.45 -1.04 -7.37
C ASN A 62 13.62 0.21 -8.24
N ASN A 63 12.90 0.30 -9.36
CA ASN A 63 12.90 1.49 -10.21
C ASN A 63 12.36 2.73 -9.46
N LEU A 64 11.25 2.57 -8.74
CA LEU A 64 10.68 3.65 -7.93
C LEU A 64 11.66 4.12 -6.84
N ARG A 65 12.31 3.18 -6.15
CA ARG A 65 13.33 3.46 -5.14
C ARG A 65 14.50 4.26 -5.73
N ASN A 66 15.03 3.83 -6.87
CA ASN A 66 16.14 4.52 -7.55
C ASN A 66 15.77 5.94 -7.97
N ASN A 67 14.54 6.14 -8.47
CA ASN A 67 14.04 7.46 -8.84
C ASN A 67 13.90 8.38 -7.61
N LEU A 68 13.34 7.86 -6.51
CA LEU A 68 13.20 8.62 -5.27
C LEU A 68 14.56 9.00 -4.69
N GLU A 69 15.54 8.08 -4.72
CA GLU A 69 16.90 8.36 -4.27
C GLU A 69 17.57 9.45 -5.13
N ALA A 70 17.34 9.44 -6.45
CA ALA A 70 17.83 10.49 -7.33
C ALA A 70 17.19 11.86 -7.01
N ASP A 71 15.88 11.90 -6.76
CA ASP A 71 15.16 13.12 -6.38
C ASP A 71 15.63 13.67 -5.03
N VAL A 72 15.85 12.80 -4.03
CA VAL A 72 16.40 13.18 -2.72
C VAL A 72 17.78 13.80 -2.88
N ARG A 73 18.69 13.16 -3.64
CA ARG A 73 20.03 13.72 -3.92
C ARG A 73 19.95 15.07 -4.64
N ALA A 74 19.02 15.23 -5.58
CA ALA A 74 18.82 16.51 -6.28
C ALA A 74 18.33 17.62 -5.33
N LEU A 75 17.47 17.30 -4.38
CA LEU A 75 17.01 18.22 -3.35
C LEU A 75 18.14 18.60 -2.38
N GLU A 76 18.93 17.63 -1.92
CA GLU A 76 20.11 17.87 -1.07
C GLU A 76 21.10 18.81 -1.76
N GLN A 77 21.37 18.61 -3.06
CA GLN A 77 22.22 19.52 -3.84
C GLN A 77 21.63 20.93 -3.91
N LYS A 78 20.32 21.08 -4.15
CA LYS A 78 19.66 22.40 -4.16
C LYS A 78 19.75 23.08 -2.79
N ILE A 79 19.57 22.36 -1.69
CA ILE A 79 19.72 22.87 -0.33
C ILE A 79 21.16 23.35 -0.10
N GLY A 80 22.16 22.54 -0.48
CA GLY A 80 23.57 22.93 -0.39
C GLY A 80 23.88 24.20 -1.19
N LEU A 81 23.34 24.35 -2.41
CA LEU A 81 23.48 25.56 -3.21
C LEU A 81 22.83 26.79 -2.55
N LEU A 82 21.66 26.62 -1.93
CA LEU A 82 20.97 27.70 -1.21
C LEU A 82 21.76 28.16 0.03
N GLN A 83 22.27 27.21 0.82
CA GLN A 83 23.09 27.49 2.00
C GLN A 83 24.41 28.18 1.64
N ASN A 84 25.00 27.81 0.50
CA ASN A 84 26.22 28.43 -0.02
C ASN A 84 25.96 29.70 -0.84
N SER A 85 24.71 30.10 -1.04
CA SER A 85 24.41 31.32 -1.78
C SER A 85 24.95 32.54 -1.03
N SER A 86 25.60 33.45 -1.78
CA SER A 86 26.14 34.69 -1.23
C SER A 86 25.06 35.55 -0.55
N GLN A 87 23.80 35.41 -0.97
CA GLN A 87 22.65 36.05 -0.35
C GLN A 87 22.38 35.48 1.05
N TYR A 88 22.34 34.14 1.21
CA TYR A 88 22.13 33.51 2.50
C TYR A 88 23.30 33.81 3.46
N GLN A 89 24.53 33.68 2.98
CA GLN A 89 25.74 34.02 3.76
C GLN A 89 25.78 35.50 4.16
N GLY A 90 25.38 36.39 3.27
CA GLY A 90 25.28 37.83 3.54
C GLY A 90 24.20 38.16 4.57
N LEU A 91 23.03 37.50 4.49
CA LEU A 91 21.97 37.64 5.49
C LEU A 91 22.41 37.10 6.85
N SER A 92 23.03 35.93 6.89
CA SER A 92 23.56 35.32 8.12
C SER A 92 24.61 36.22 8.79
N SER A 93 25.58 36.74 8.02
CA SER A 93 26.61 37.67 8.53
C SER A 93 26.01 38.97 9.07
N ARG A 94 25.00 39.51 8.39
CA ARG A 94 24.29 40.73 8.84
C ARG A 94 23.50 40.46 10.12
N LEU A 95 22.89 39.28 10.25
CA LEU A 95 22.19 38.87 11.46
C LEU A 95 23.15 38.76 12.65
N SER A 96 24.27 38.05 12.50
CA SER A 96 25.28 37.95 13.56
C SER A 96 25.85 39.32 13.95
N THR A 97 26.03 40.23 12.99
CA THR A 97 26.45 41.61 13.28
C THR A 97 25.39 42.36 14.08
N LEU A 98 24.11 42.20 13.75
CA LEU A 98 23.00 42.82 14.48
C LEU A 98 22.88 42.25 15.90
N GLU A 99 23.01 40.94 16.07
CA GLU A 99 23.02 40.28 17.38
C GLU A 99 24.17 40.80 18.25
N GLY A 100 25.39 40.87 17.71
CA GLY A 100 26.54 41.42 18.44
C GLY A 100 26.35 42.88 18.87
N ARG A 101 25.74 43.71 18.00
CA ARG A 101 25.40 45.09 18.36
C ARG A 101 24.32 45.15 19.43
N LEU A 102 23.27 44.35 19.34
CA LEU A 102 22.21 44.29 20.35
C LEU A 102 22.76 43.85 21.72
N SER A 103 23.64 42.84 21.76
CA SER A 103 24.31 42.44 23.00
C SER A 103 25.15 43.56 23.62
N SER A 104 25.79 44.40 22.80
CA SER A 104 26.55 45.56 23.30
C SER A 104 25.68 46.67 23.90
N TYR A 105 24.40 46.77 23.50
CA TYR A 105 23.46 47.75 24.07
C TYR A 105 22.75 47.25 25.34
N GLY A 106 22.69 45.93 25.57
CA GLY A 106 22.10 45.35 26.77
C GLY A 106 23.06 45.26 27.97
N GLY A 107 24.36 45.47 27.76
CA GLY A 107 25.38 45.44 28.81
C GLY A 107 25.72 46.83 29.32
N SER A 108 25.39 47.09 30.58
CA SER A 108 25.93 48.18 31.41
C SER A 108 25.38 49.60 31.17
N SER A 109 24.23 49.91 31.78
CA SER A 109 23.94 51.29 32.20
C SER A 109 23.50 51.37 33.66
N SER A 110 24.45 51.18 34.57
CA SER A 110 24.43 51.75 35.92
C SER A 110 25.49 52.86 35.98
N GLY A 111 25.25 53.95 35.26
CA GLY A 111 26.21 55.04 35.13
C GLY A 111 25.53 56.37 34.80
N SER A 112 25.36 57.19 35.83
CA SER A 112 24.90 58.57 35.80
C SER A 112 25.68 59.41 34.78
N VAL A 113 25.02 59.93 33.73
CA VAL A 113 25.62 60.95 32.84
C VAL A 113 24.62 62.06 32.50
N ARG A 114 25.13 63.27 32.69
CA ARG A 114 24.57 64.61 32.54
C ARG A 114 24.01 64.91 31.16
N ALA A 115 22.87 65.61 31.18
CA ALA A 115 22.17 66.20 30.05
C ALA A 115 23.02 67.26 29.31
N THR A 116 23.31 67.03 28.03
CA THR A 116 23.50 68.12 27.05
C THR A 116 23.05 67.66 25.66
N ASN A 117 22.29 68.54 25.00
CA ASN A 117 21.82 68.58 23.61
C ASN A 117 20.76 67.56 23.15
N ASN A 118 19.55 68.11 22.95
CA ASN A 118 18.26 67.43 23.04
C ASN A 118 17.47 67.40 21.70
N GLN A 119 18.16 67.44 20.55
CA GLN A 119 17.48 67.46 19.23
C GLN A 119 17.85 66.32 18.27
N ASP A 120 19.01 65.66 18.41
CA ASP A 120 19.39 64.53 17.55
C ASP A 120 19.02 63.15 18.13
N SER A 121 18.76 63.08 19.45
CA SER A 121 18.42 61.84 20.14
C SER A 121 17.04 61.29 19.76
N SER A 122 16.11 62.16 19.37
CA SER A 122 14.74 61.76 19.03
C SER A 122 14.65 61.04 17.68
N GLN A 123 15.43 61.48 16.68
CA GLN A 123 15.47 60.81 15.37
C GLN A 123 16.21 59.47 15.44
N GLN A 124 17.33 59.40 16.17
CA GLN A 124 18.04 58.13 16.39
C GLN A 124 17.19 57.13 17.18
N SER A 125 16.50 57.58 18.24
CA SER A 125 15.57 56.75 19.01
C SER A 125 14.42 56.24 18.13
N TYR A 126 13.86 57.07 17.26
CA TYR A 126 12.80 56.66 16.35
C TYR A 126 13.26 55.63 15.31
N THR A 127 14.46 55.79 14.74
CA THR A 127 15.01 54.81 13.78
C THR A 127 15.39 53.50 14.46
N PHE A 128 15.99 53.56 15.66
CA PHE A 128 16.30 52.38 16.45
C PHE A 128 15.04 51.58 16.79
N ASN A 129 13.99 52.25 17.28
CA ASN A 129 12.72 51.60 17.59
C ASN A 129 12.08 50.95 16.36
N LYS A 130 12.10 51.60 15.19
CA LYS A 130 11.60 51.00 13.94
C LYS A 130 12.36 49.73 13.54
N VAL A 131 13.69 49.75 13.63
CA VAL A 131 14.53 48.59 13.30
C VAL A 131 14.30 47.46 14.30
N GLN A 132 14.20 47.78 15.59
CA GLN A 132 13.91 46.83 16.65
C GLN A 132 12.53 46.18 16.46
N THR A 133 11.50 46.97 16.12
CA THR A 133 10.17 46.44 15.79
C THR A 133 10.20 45.53 14.57
N ALA A 134 10.92 45.92 13.51
CA ALA A 134 11.02 45.10 12.29
C ALA A 134 11.74 43.76 12.55
N LEU A 135 12.83 43.77 13.32
CA LEU A 135 13.54 42.55 13.76
C LEU A 135 12.65 41.68 14.64
N SER A 136 11.95 42.27 15.60
CA SER A 136 11.02 41.54 16.46
C SER A 136 9.90 40.87 15.67
N ASN A 137 9.38 41.55 14.63
CA ASN A 137 8.36 40.99 13.74
C ASN A 137 8.92 39.85 12.88
N LEU A 138 10.15 39.99 12.36
CA LEU A 138 10.79 38.94 11.55
C LEU A 138 11.09 37.69 12.39
N VAL A 139 11.65 37.85 13.58
CA VAL A 139 11.91 36.75 14.53
C VAL A 139 10.59 36.09 14.94
N SER A 140 9.55 36.88 15.22
CA SER A 140 8.22 36.35 15.51
C SER A 140 7.63 35.56 14.34
N HIS A 141 7.82 36.01 13.10
CA HIS A 141 7.35 35.31 11.91
C HIS A 141 8.09 33.99 11.70
N PHE A 142 9.43 34.00 11.82
CA PHE A 142 10.24 32.79 11.68
C PHE A 142 9.94 31.77 12.78
N ASN A 143 9.79 32.23 14.03
CA ASN A 143 9.33 31.39 15.12
C ASN A 143 7.90 30.87 14.91
N GLY A 144 7.04 31.64 14.24
CA GLY A 144 5.71 31.20 13.81
C GLY A 144 5.79 30.02 12.83
N VAL A 145 6.60 30.14 11.78
CA VAL A 145 6.79 29.08 10.77
C VAL A 145 7.45 27.84 11.37
N VAL A 146 8.46 28.01 12.22
CA VAL A 146 9.10 26.89 12.93
C VAL A 146 8.11 26.23 13.90
N ARG A 147 7.28 27.01 14.60
CA ARG A 147 6.25 26.48 15.50
C ARG A 147 5.15 25.76 14.73
N GLU A 148 4.75 26.24 13.56
CA GLU A 148 3.78 25.61 12.67
C GLU A 148 4.32 24.26 12.17
N LYS A 149 5.57 24.22 11.68
CA LYS A 149 6.21 22.98 11.26
C LYS A 149 6.46 22.01 12.41
N ARG A 150 6.81 22.51 13.60
CA ARG A 150 6.91 21.71 14.83
C ARG A 150 5.54 21.21 15.28
N GLN A 151 4.47 21.97 15.11
CA GLN A 151 3.09 21.52 15.37
C GLN A 151 2.66 20.44 14.37
N GLU A 152 2.97 20.59 13.08
CA GLU A 152 2.76 19.55 12.07
C GLU A 152 3.46 18.25 12.48
N ILE A 153 4.73 18.32 12.93
CA ILE A 153 5.47 17.17 13.45
C ILE A 153 4.86 16.62 14.74
N GLN A 154 4.39 17.48 15.66
CA GLN A 154 3.68 17.05 16.88
C GLN A 154 2.30 16.43 16.58
N THR A 155 1.73 16.65 15.39
CA THR A 155 0.49 15.98 14.97
C THR A 155 0.73 14.64 14.27
N LEU A 156 1.99 14.22 14.05
CA LEU A 156 2.30 12.89 13.55
C LEU A 156 1.74 11.84 14.51
N LYS A 157 0.74 11.11 14.03
CA LYS A 157 0.11 10.02 14.78
C LYS A 157 0.85 8.70 14.62
N VAL A 158 1.60 8.55 13.53
CA VAL A 158 2.33 7.34 13.13
C VAL A 158 3.73 7.76 12.73
N ALA A 159 4.76 7.10 13.27
CA ALA A 159 6.14 7.28 12.87
C ALA A 159 6.77 5.95 12.45
N TYR A 160 7.47 5.98 11.32
CA TYR A 160 8.35 4.93 10.82
C TYR A 160 9.77 5.45 10.91
N CYS A 161 10.56 4.92 11.84
CA CYS A 161 11.91 5.44 12.10
C CYS A 161 12.96 4.44 11.62
N GLY A 162 13.90 4.92 10.81
CA GLY A 162 15.21 4.28 10.66
C GLY A 162 16.08 4.70 11.85
N VAL A 163 16.85 3.76 12.38
CA VAL A 163 17.77 4.04 13.49
C VAL A 163 19.00 4.76 12.94
N ASP A 164 19.63 5.62 13.74
CA ASP A 164 20.95 6.13 13.40
C ASP A 164 22.03 5.07 13.65
N GLU A 165 23.24 5.32 13.15
CA GLU A 165 24.44 4.45 13.29
C GLU A 165 24.81 4.14 14.76
N ARG A 166 24.13 4.76 15.73
CA ARG A 166 24.39 4.66 17.17
C ARG A 166 23.27 3.96 17.94
N GLY A 167 22.23 3.48 17.27
CA GLY A 167 21.16 2.73 17.92
C GLY A 167 20.27 3.59 18.82
N LYS A 168 20.33 4.93 18.75
CA LYS A 168 19.56 5.80 19.65
C LYS A 168 18.40 6.43 18.90
N LEU A 169 17.18 6.15 19.37
CA LEU A 169 15.98 6.79 18.85
C LEU A 169 15.41 7.78 19.88
N ASP A 170 15.69 9.07 19.66
CA ASP A 170 15.16 10.17 20.47
C ASP A 170 13.79 10.62 19.94
N LEU A 171 12.72 10.27 20.66
CA LEU A 171 11.36 10.66 20.34
C LEU A 171 10.82 11.79 21.25
N SER A 172 11.72 12.52 21.92
CA SER A 172 11.36 13.53 22.92
C SER A 172 10.51 14.69 22.38
N ASP A 173 10.58 14.99 21.09
CA ASP A 173 9.79 16.04 20.44
C ASP A 173 8.40 15.56 19.97
N PHE A 174 8.10 14.25 20.03
CA PHE A 174 6.88 13.65 19.47
C PHE A 174 5.77 13.44 20.51
N ALA A 175 5.41 14.49 21.26
CA ALA A 175 4.40 14.40 22.32
C ALA A 175 2.99 13.98 21.86
N GLY A 176 2.71 14.05 20.55
CA GLY A 176 1.44 13.62 19.95
C GLY A 176 1.45 12.23 19.32
N LEU A 177 2.58 11.51 19.37
CA LEU A 177 2.72 10.19 18.76
C LEU A 177 1.77 9.19 19.42
N ARG A 178 1.00 8.46 18.59
CA ARG A 178 0.06 7.43 19.04
C ARG A 178 0.52 6.03 18.68
N VAL A 179 1.21 5.88 17.54
CA VAL A 179 1.66 4.61 17.00
C VAL A 179 3.13 4.73 16.63
N LEU A 180 3.97 3.86 17.19
CA LEU A 180 5.38 3.70 16.82
C LEU A 180 5.59 2.30 16.25
N GLU A 181 6.00 2.22 14.99
CA GLU A 181 6.37 0.96 14.32
C GLU A 181 7.84 1.01 13.89
N CYS A 182 8.68 0.27 14.58
CA CYS A 182 10.10 0.13 14.27
C CYS A 182 10.33 -1.28 13.68
N GLN A 183 10.41 -1.38 12.36
CA GLN A 183 10.78 -2.61 11.66
C GLN A 183 12.23 -2.53 11.19
N GLY A 184 13.15 -3.20 11.89
CA GLY A 184 14.49 -3.45 11.36
C GLY A 184 14.41 -4.54 10.29
N ARG A 185 14.68 -4.20 9.02
CA ARG A 185 14.58 -5.20 7.94
C ARG A 185 15.83 -6.04 7.74
N ASP A 186 17.03 -5.49 7.84
CA ASP A 186 18.25 -6.28 7.65
C ASP A 186 19.48 -5.59 8.24
N MET A 187 20.25 -6.36 9.02
CA MET A 187 21.60 -6.10 9.57
C MET A 187 21.78 -5.03 10.68
N LEU A 188 21.82 -5.54 11.91
CA LEU A 188 22.74 -5.20 13.02
C LEU A 188 22.67 -3.83 13.71
N GLU A 189 21.89 -2.86 13.25
CA GLU A 189 21.68 -1.61 14.00
C GLU A 189 20.45 -1.73 14.91
N PHE A 190 20.68 -2.27 16.10
CA PHE A 190 19.67 -2.40 17.14
C PHE A 190 19.37 -1.05 17.78
N ILE A 191 18.10 -0.78 18.08
CA ILE A 191 17.74 0.31 18.98
C ILE A 191 18.22 -0.08 20.39
N THR A 192 19.34 0.46 20.82
CA THR A 192 19.91 0.23 22.15
C THR A 192 19.33 1.16 23.20
N ASP A 193 18.86 2.35 22.78
CA ASP A 193 18.29 3.36 23.67
C ASP A 193 17.05 3.99 23.03
N LEU A 194 15.89 3.72 23.63
CA LEU A 194 14.60 4.25 23.20
C LEU A 194 14.02 5.13 24.31
N ASP A 195 14.04 6.45 24.12
CA ASP A 195 13.44 7.41 25.07
C ASP A 195 12.02 7.77 24.65
N LEU A 196 11.03 7.25 25.39
CA LEU A 196 9.60 7.51 25.18
C LEU A 196 8.99 8.47 26.22
N LYS A 197 9.79 9.11 27.07
CA LYS A 197 9.29 9.85 28.24
C LYS A 197 8.31 10.98 27.89
N ASN A 198 8.42 11.55 26.69
CA ASN A 198 7.56 12.64 26.26
C ASN A 198 6.37 12.18 25.39
N CYS A 199 6.30 10.90 25.01
CA CYS A 199 5.24 10.35 24.14
C CYS A 199 3.99 9.98 24.95
N SER A 200 3.41 10.97 25.66
CA SER A 200 2.27 10.74 26.58
C SER A 200 0.97 10.31 25.92
N LYS A 201 0.89 10.32 24.58
CA LYS A 201 -0.27 9.86 23.80
C LYS A 201 -0.03 8.54 23.08
N LEU A 202 1.07 7.86 23.37
CA LEU A 202 1.44 6.61 22.73
C LEU A 202 0.46 5.52 23.16
N GLU A 203 -0.19 4.90 22.19
CA GLU A 203 -1.21 3.85 22.36
C GLU A 203 -0.69 2.50 21.89
N TYR A 204 0.18 2.51 20.87
CA TYR A 204 0.76 1.32 20.26
C TYR A 204 2.26 1.50 20.03
N VAL A 205 3.03 0.50 20.47
CA VAL A 205 4.44 0.35 20.13
C VAL A 205 4.67 -1.06 19.63
N ASN A 206 5.21 -1.15 18.42
CA ASN A 206 5.78 -2.37 17.87
C ASN A 206 7.26 -2.13 17.62
N TYR A 207 8.09 -2.77 18.42
CA TYR A 207 9.53 -2.73 18.30
C TYR A 207 10.09 -4.14 18.50
N SER A 208 11.12 -4.47 17.73
CA SER A 208 11.91 -5.67 17.93
C SER A 208 13.31 -5.23 18.36
N SER A 209 13.72 -5.61 19.56
CA SER A 209 15.11 -5.46 20.01
C SER A 209 15.49 -6.69 20.83
N GLU A 210 16.75 -7.10 20.74
CA GLU A 210 17.27 -8.21 21.55
C GLU A 210 17.87 -7.73 22.88
N THR A 211 18.09 -6.41 23.09
CA THR A 211 18.94 -5.89 24.20
C THR A 211 18.55 -4.53 24.79
N SER A 212 17.39 -3.95 24.46
CA SER A 212 17.08 -2.58 24.92
C SER A 212 16.74 -2.50 26.41
N SER A 213 17.42 -1.59 27.12
CA SER A 213 16.95 -1.07 28.41
C SER A 213 15.83 -0.07 28.16
N PHE A 214 14.63 -0.37 28.64
CA PHE A 214 13.48 0.52 28.50
C PHE A 214 13.50 1.57 29.62
N VAL A 215 13.57 2.86 29.28
CA VAL A 215 13.59 3.94 30.28
C VAL A 215 12.42 4.90 30.05
N GLY A 216 11.24 4.57 30.56
CA GLY A 216 10.09 5.48 30.55
C GLY A 216 8.89 4.97 31.34
N SER A 217 8.15 5.87 32.00
CA SER A 217 6.87 5.53 32.61
C SER A 217 5.76 5.78 31.59
N LEU A 218 5.21 4.71 31.01
CA LEU A 218 4.07 4.79 30.09
C LEU A 218 2.78 4.53 30.87
N THR A 219 2.11 5.59 31.31
CA THR A 219 0.86 5.48 32.08
C THR A 219 -0.38 5.25 31.21
N SER A 220 -0.26 5.32 29.88
CA SER A 220 -1.39 5.41 28.94
C SER A 220 -1.31 4.45 27.74
N LEU A 221 -0.47 3.42 27.80
CA LEU A 221 -0.27 2.52 26.67
C LEU A 221 -1.37 1.45 26.62
N ASP A 222 -2.20 1.48 25.57
CA ASP A 222 -3.29 0.51 25.37
C ASP A 222 -2.77 -0.87 24.94
N SER A 223 -1.67 -0.89 24.19
CA SER A 223 -1.10 -2.14 23.67
C SER A 223 0.41 -2.04 23.45
N LEU A 224 1.11 -3.06 23.95
CA LEU A 224 2.54 -3.27 23.75
C LEU A 224 2.72 -4.62 23.06
N ASN A 225 3.38 -4.65 21.91
CA ASN A 225 3.84 -5.89 21.29
C ASN A 225 5.37 -5.90 21.34
N ILE A 226 5.92 -6.89 22.04
CA ILE A 226 7.37 -7.11 22.14
C ILE A 226 7.61 -8.54 21.63
N ASP A 227 8.16 -8.65 20.43
CA ASP A 227 8.52 -9.94 19.84
C ASP A 227 10.02 -10.20 20.10
N ASN A 228 10.34 -11.39 20.64
CA ASN A 228 11.70 -11.91 20.87
C ASN A 228 12.63 -11.04 21.76
N THR A 229 12.26 -10.80 23.02
CA THR A 229 13.20 -10.27 24.03
C THR A 229 13.51 -11.28 25.12
N ASP A 230 14.80 -11.57 25.36
CA ASP A 230 15.27 -12.06 26.65
C ASP A 230 15.14 -10.91 27.66
N LEU A 231 14.03 -10.88 28.40
CA LEU A 231 13.79 -9.85 29.42
C LEU A 231 14.66 -10.14 30.65
N ASP A 232 15.79 -9.43 30.76
CA ASP A 232 16.63 -9.50 31.95
C ASP A 232 15.97 -8.81 33.16
N SER A 233 16.39 -9.16 34.38
CA SER A 233 15.70 -8.78 35.64
C SER A 233 15.58 -7.29 35.92
N ASP A 234 16.31 -6.45 35.18
CA ASP A 234 16.32 -4.99 35.34
C ASP A 234 15.11 -4.29 34.70
N ASN A 235 14.29 -4.99 33.91
CA ASN A 235 13.07 -4.46 33.28
C ASN A 235 11.81 -4.61 34.16
N SER A 236 11.93 -4.36 35.47
CA SER A 236 10.87 -4.63 36.47
C SER A 236 9.54 -3.93 36.19
N GLU A 237 9.55 -2.75 35.54
CA GLU A 237 8.34 -1.98 35.27
C GLU A 237 7.58 -2.48 34.04
N LEU A 238 8.30 -2.97 33.01
CA LEU A 238 7.72 -3.70 31.87
C LEU A 238 7.16 -5.05 32.30
N ILE A 239 7.87 -5.77 33.17
CA ILE A 239 7.39 -7.01 33.78
C ILE A 239 6.08 -6.73 34.54
N ARG A 240 6.04 -5.66 35.36
CA ARG A 240 4.82 -5.27 36.08
C ARG A 240 3.64 -4.92 35.15
N LEU A 241 3.88 -4.22 34.05
CA LEU A 241 2.82 -3.88 33.07
C LEU A 241 2.33 -5.12 32.31
N ALA A 242 3.23 -6.03 31.94
CA ALA A 242 2.89 -7.32 31.34
C ALA A 242 2.09 -8.21 32.32
N GLU A 243 2.48 -8.25 33.59
CA GLU A 243 1.77 -8.98 34.65
C GLU A 243 0.37 -8.41 34.91
N VAL A 244 0.20 -7.08 34.95
CA VAL A 244 -1.11 -6.43 35.07
C VAL A 244 -2.02 -6.80 33.89
N ARG A 245 -1.48 -6.89 32.67
CA ARG A 245 -2.22 -7.36 31.49
C ARG A 245 -2.65 -8.81 31.63
N ILE A 246 -1.72 -9.71 31.99
CA ILE A 246 -2.01 -11.13 32.21
C ILE A 246 -3.08 -11.31 33.31
N GLN A 247 -3.03 -10.49 34.36
CA GLN A 247 -3.98 -10.54 35.46
C GLN A 247 -5.36 -10.01 35.07
N ASN A 248 -5.43 -8.89 34.33
CA ASN A 248 -6.69 -8.37 33.78
C ASN A 248 -7.34 -9.35 32.77
N GLU A 249 -6.54 -10.07 32.00
CA GLU A 249 -7.01 -11.13 31.10
C GLU A 249 -7.51 -12.37 31.88
N ARG A 250 -6.93 -12.69 33.04
CA ARG A 250 -7.40 -13.75 33.94
C ARG A 250 -8.70 -13.39 34.64
N ASP A 251 -8.80 -12.17 35.16
CA ASP A 251 -9.97 -11.73 35.93
C ASP A 251 -11.21 -11.56 35.03
N ASN A 252 -11.03 -11.19 33.76
CA ASN A 252 -12.12 -11.15 32.77
C ASN A 252 -12.59 -12.53 32.30
N LYS A 253 -11.80 -13.60 32.46
CA LYS A 253 -12.20 -14.98 32.10
C LYS A 253 -13.13 -15.67 33.11
N ASN A 254 -13.20 -15.17 34.36
CA ASN A 254 -13.89 -15.88 35.45
C ASN A 254 -15.37 -15.51 35.69
N LYS A 255 -16.03 -14.76 34.79
CA LYS A 255 -17.40 -14.28 35.03
C LYS A 255 -18.50 -14.68 34.04
N PHE A 256 -18.31 -15.65 33.12
CA PHE A 256 -19.41 -16.15 32.28
C PHE A 256 -19.29 -17.64 31.89
N ILE A 257 -20.46 -18.31 31.85
CA ILE A 257 -20.77 -19.73 31.54
C ILE A 257 -20.24 -20.15 30.15
N PRO A 258 -19.89 -21.44 29.90
CA PRO A 258 -18.98 -21.82 28.82
C PRO A 258 -19.63 -21.81 27.45
N VAL A 259 -19.11 -20.97 26.58
CA VAL A 259 -19.08 -21.18 25.13
C VAL A 259 -17.61 -21.18 24.75
N SER A 260 -17.15 -22.31 24.22
CA SER A 260 -15.81 -22.46 23.68
C SER A 260 -15.56 -21.40 22.59
N SER A 261 -14.47 -20.66 22.78
CA SER A 261 -13.81 -19.74 21.83
C SER A 261 -14.32 -18.30 21.84
N ILE A 262 -13.44 -17.38 22.27
CA ILE A 262 -13.12 -16.04 21.70
C ILE A 262 -12.75 -15.09 22.85
N SER A 263 -11.46 -14.73 22.93
CA SER A 263 -10.93 -13.66 23.79
C SER A 263 -10.08 -12.72 22.92
N SER A 264 -10.73 -11.97 22.03
CA SER A 264 -10.07 -11.01 21.12
C SER A 264 -10.77 -9.64 21.01
N SER A 265 -11.78 -9.34 21.84
CA SER A 265 -12.75 -8.26 21.53
C SER A 265 -12.31 -6.81 21.76
N SER A 266 -11.28 -6.51 22.55
CA SER A 266 -10.91 -5.11 22.84
C SER A 266 -10.17 -4.42 21.69
N ASN A 267 -9.26 -5.14 21.02
CA ASN A 267 -8.53 -4.62 19.86
C ASN A 267 -9.45 -4.45 18.63
N VAL A 268 -10.50 -5.26 18.54
CA VAL A 268 -11.48 -5.20 17.45
C VAL A 268 -12.28 -3.91 17.51
N THR A 269 -12.70 -3.45 18.70
CA THR A 269 -13.51 -2.22 18.80
C THR A 269 -12.72 -0.95 18.46
N ILE A 270 -11.42 -0.90 18.77
CA ILE A 270 -10.55 0.25 18.41
C ILE A 270 -10.28 0.28 16.90
N GLN A 271 -10.07 -0.87 16.26
CA GLN A 271 -9.86 -0.96 14.80
C GLN A 271 -11.11 -0.55 14.02
N VAL A 272 -12.30 -1.02 14.42
CA VAL A 272 -13.58 -0.67 13.75
C VAL A 272 -13.82 0.84 13.74
N ASN A 273 -13.52 1.55 14.85
CA ASN A 273 -13.69 3.00 14.92
C ASN A 273 -12.71 3.77 14.02
N GLN A 274 -11.49 3.25 13.78
CA GLN A 274 -10.53 3.89 12.88
C GLN A 274 -10.91 3.69 11.41
N GLU A 275 -11.43 2.52 11.05
CA GLU A 275 -11.88 2.21 9.69
C GLU A 275 -13.10 3.07 9.30
N ASP A 276 -14.06 3.22 10.20
CA ASP A 276 -15.23 4.09 9.98
C ASP A 276 -14.83 5.54 9.69
N GLU A 277 -13.88 6.09 10.44
CA GLU A 277 -13.39 7.45 10.21
C GLU A 277 -12.61 7.58 8.89
N ARG A 278 -11.91 6.54 8.46
CA ARG A 278 -11.26 6.51 7.13
C ARG A 278 -12.30 6.45 6.02
N LEU A 279 -13.35 5.64 6.16
CA LEU A 279 -14.44 5.55 5.21
C LEU A 279 -15.22 6.87 5.09
N LYS A 280 -15.50 7.54 6.22
CA LYS A 280 -16.11 8.88 6.21
C LYS A 280 -15.25 9.91 5.47
N LYS A 281 -13.92 9.87 5.66
CA LYS A 281 -13.01 10.77 4.92
C LYS A 281 -13.02 10.48 3.42
N ILE A 282 -12.99 9.22 3.03
CA ILE A 282 -13.10 8.83 1.61
C ILE A 282 -14.45 9.27 1.04
N ALA A 283 -15.54 9.07 1.77
CA ALA A 283 -16.87 9.51 1.37
C ALA A 283 -16.95 11.02 1.17
N ASN A 284 -16.35 11.81 2.05
CA ASN A 284 -16.32 13.27 1.90
C ASN A 284 -15.50 13.74 0.69
N ILE A 285 -14.51 12.96 0.25
CA ILE A 285 -13.72 13.24 -0.97
C ILE A 285 -14.53 12.85 -2.22
N VAL A 286 -15.13 11.66 -2.19
CA VAL A 286 -15.81 11.06 -3.34
C VAL A 286 -17.19 11.67 -3.57
N ILE A 287 -17.91 11.99 -2.50
CA ILE A 287 -19.27 12.54 -2.49
C ILE A 287 -19.33 13.76 -1.56
N PRO A 288 -18.78 14.91 -1.99
CA PRO A 288 -18.73 16.10 -1.14
C PRO A 288 -20.13 16.60 -0.78
N ASN A 289 -20.26 17.13 0.44
CA ASN A 289 -21.49 17.74 0.97
C ASN A 289 -22.69 16.79 1.14
N LYS A 290 -22.48 15.47 1.21
CA LYS A 290 -23.51 14.51 1.63
C LYS A 290 -23.15 13.87 2.97
N PRO A 291 -24.13 13.56 3.83
CA PRO A 291 -23.87 12.76 5.03
C PRO A 291 -23.30 11.40 4.62
N PHE A 292 -22.46 10.81 5.48
CA PHE A 292 -21.89 9.49 5.23
C PHE A 292 -23.00 8.44 5.11
N ASP A 293 -23.02 7.78 3.97
CA ASP A 293 -23.87 6.65 3.66
C ASP A 293 -23.01 5.67 2.85
N PHE A 294 -22.83 4.46 3.39
CA PHE A 294 -21.95 3.46 2.80
C PHE A 294 -22.47 2.96 1.45
N GLU A 295 -23.79 2.86 1.28
CA GLU A 295 -24.38 2.42 0.02
C GLU A 295 -24.18 3.49 -1.05
N LEU A 296 -24.41 4.76 -0.72
CA LEU A 296 -24.11 5.86 -1.65
C LEU A 296 -22.62 5.91 -2.02
N LEU A 297 -21.73 5.68 -1.05
CA LEU A 297 -20.29 5.60 -1.30
C LEU A 297 -19.95 4.46 -2.26
N LEU A 298 -20.49 3.27 -2.03
CA LEU A 298 -20.26 2.09 -2.86
C LEU A 298 -20.77 2.31 -4.28
N GLU A 299 -21.99 2.85 -4.45
CA GLU A 299 -22.57 3.21 -5.74
C GLU A 299 -21.67 4.19 -6.51
N GLU A 300 -21.18 5.22 -5.83
CA GLU A 300 -20.31 6.21 -6.46
C GLU A 300 -18.94 5.64 -6.84
N ILE A 301 -18.35 4.79 -6.00
CA ILE A 301 -17.10 4.08 -6.32
C ILE A 301 -17.29 3.21 -7.56
N ILE A 302 -18.40 2.45 -7.65
CA ILE A 302 -18.73 1.64 -8.83
C ILE A 302 -18.90 2.54 -10.07
N ARG A 303 -19.63 3.66 -9.93
CA ARG A 303 -19.84 4.63 -11.02
C ARG A 303 -18.52 5.20 -11.53
N LEU A 304 -17.61 5.59 -10.62
CA LEU A 304 -16.28 6.10 -10.96
C LEU A 304 -15.44 5.02 -11.64
N LYS A 305 -15.47 3.78 -11.14
CA LYS A 305 -14.72 2.67 -11.74
C LYS A 305 -15.24 2.32 -13.14
N LEU A 306 -16.56 2.34 -13.36
CA LEU A 306 -17.17 2.17 -14.68
C LEU A 306 -16.78 3.30 -15.63
N ALA A 307 -16.78 4.55 -15.17
CA ALA A 307 -16.39 5.69 -15.99
C ALA A 307 -14.91 5.61 -16.42
N ASP A 308 -14.02 5.26 -15.49
CA ASP A 308 -12.60 5.05 -15.74
C ASP A 308 -12.35 3.92 -16.76
N LEU A 309 -12.92 2.73 -16.52
CA LEU A 309 -12.80 1.59 -17.45
C LEU A 309 -13.36 1.90 -18.85
N ASN A 310 -14.49 2.60 -18.94
CA ASN A 310 -15.05 3.03 -20.23
C ASN A 310 -14.11 4.00 -20.97
N SER A 311 -13.50 4.95 -20.25
CA SER A 311 -12.55 5.89 -20.81
C SER A 311 -11.33 5.16 -21.38
N GLN A 312 -10.75 4.25 -20.60
CA GLN A 312 -9.62 3.42 -21.03
C GLN A 312 -9.98 2.56 -22.24
N LEU A 313 -11.12 1.87 -22.20
CA LEU A 313 -11.61 1.04 -23.32
C LEU A 313 -11.78 1.86 -24.60
N LYS A 314 -12.34 3.07 -24.50
CA LYS A 314 -12.51 3.98 -25.64
C LYS A 314 -11.16 4.41 -26.23
N SER A 315 -10.20 4.77 -25.38
CA SER A 315 -8.84 5.12 -25.82
C SER A 315 -8.18 3.95 -26.55
N LYS A 316 -8.22 2.75 -25.96
CA LYS A 316 -7.60 1.55 -26.55
C LYS A 316 -8.26 1.12 -27.85
N LYS A 317 -9.58 1.19 -27.96
CA LYS A 317 -10.29 0.94 -29.22
C LYS A 317 -9.86 1.90 -30.32
N LYS A 318 -9.66 3.18 -30.00
CA LYS A 318 -9.16 4.18 -30.95
C LYS A 318 -7.73 3.86 -31.40
N GLU A 319 -6.84 3.50 -30.46
CA GLU A 319 -5.46 3.07 -30.78
C GLU A 319 -5.46 1.85 -31.72
N LEU A 320 -6.31 0.85 -31.45
CA LEU A 320 -6.45 -0.33 -32.31
C LEU A 320 -7.01 0.02 -33.70
N GLU A 321 -7.96 0.95 -33.79
CA GLU A 321 -8.52 1.43 -35.05
C GLU A 321 -7.46 2.15 -35.90
N GLU A 322 -6.66 3.02 -35.29
CA GLU A 322 -5.53 3.70 -35.95
C GLU A 322 -4.50 2.68 -36.45
N LEU A 323 -4.16 1.68 -35.63
CA LEU A 323 -3.25 0.59 -36.01
C LEU A 323 -3.82 -0.28 -37.14
N THR A 324 -5.11 -0.62 -37.08
CA THR A 324 -5.83 -1.36 -38.12
C THR A 324 -5.79 -0.60 -39.44
N ASN A 325 -6.02 0.72 -39.43
CA ASN A 325 -5.97 1.53 -40.64
C ASN A 325 -4.56 1.60 -41.23
N SER A 326 -3.53 1.70 -40.38
CA SER A 326 -2.13 1.64 -40.81
C SER A 326 -1.81 0.30 -41.49
N ILE A 327 -2.22 -0.81 -40.89
CA ILE A 327 -2.06 -2.17 -41.42
C ILE A 327 -2.83 -2.33 -42.75
N ASN A 328 -4.11 -1.92 -42.79
CA ASN A 328 -4.96 -2.05 -43.97
C ASN A 328 -4.42 -1.31 -45.21
N ASN A 329 -3.65 -0.24 -45.02
CA ASN A 329 -3.01 0.47 -46.13
C ASN A 329 -1.84 -0.32 -46.76
N LYS A 330 -1.35 -1.38 -46.09
CA LYS A 330 -0.29 -2.27 -46.58
C LYS A 330 -0.81 -3.57 -47.18
N LEU A 331 -2.03 -3.96 -46.83
CA LEU A 331 -2.64 -5.24 -47.22
C LEU A 331 -3.43 -5.10 -48.53
N ASP A 332 -3.42 -6.14 -49.34
CA ASP A 332 -4.41 -6.28 -50.43
C ASP A 332 -5.78 -6.74 -49.89
N ASP A 333 -6.76 -6.93 -50.78
CA ASP A 333 -8.13 -7.22 -50.34
C ASP A 333 -8.28 -8.63 -49.74
N ASP A 334 -7.54 -9.62 -50.23
CA ASP A 334 -7.53 -10.98 -49.68
C ASP A 334 -6.87 -10.98 -48.28
N GLU A 335 -5.80 -10.20 -48.11
CA GLU A 335 -5.10 -10.06 -46.84
C GLU A 335 -5.90 -9.27 -45.79
N LYS A 336 -6.70 -8.27 -46.20
CA LYS A 336 -7.65 -7.60 -45.30
C LYS A 336 -8.70 -8.56 -44.78
N GLU A 337 -9.23 -9.44 -45.64
CA GLU A 337 -10.15 -10.49 -45.21
C GLU A 337 -9.50 -11.43 -44.17
N GLU A 338 -8.23 -11.80 -44.39
CA GLU A 338 -7.48 -12.62 -43.45
C GLU A 338 -7.20 -11.90 -42.12
N LEU A 339 -7.00 -10.58 -42.12
CA LEU A 339 -6.86 -9.76 -40.91
C LEU A 339 -8.16 -9.72 -40.10
N GLU A 340 -9.31 -9.54 -40.76
CA GLU A 340 -10.61 -9.61 -40.08
C GLU A 340 -10.87 -11.01 -39.51
N LEU A 341 -10.54 -12.06 -40.26
CA LEU A 341 -10.61 -13.44 -39.76
C LEU A 341 -9.70 -13.67 -38.54
N LEU A 342 -8.51 -13.08 -38.52
CA LEU A 342 -7.60 -13.14 -37.37
C LEU A 342 -8.23 -12.49 -36.14
N LYS A 343 -8.85 -11.31 -36.29
CA LYS A 343 -9.54 -10.59 -35.18
C LYS A 343 -10.66 -11.43 -34.59
N ASP A 344 -11.53 -11.95 -35.45
CA ASP A 344 -12.69 -12.75 -35.04
C ASP A 344 -12.24 -14.04 -34.34
N THR A 345 -11.28 -14.75 -34.93
CA THR A 345 -10.73 -15.98 -34.35
C THR A 345 -10.06 -15.72 -33.01
N TYR A 346 -9.33 -14.60 -32.87
CA TYR A 346 -8.72 -14.20 -31.59
C TYR A 346 -9.77 -13.94 -30.52
N ASN A 347 -10.82 -13.18 -30.83
CA ASN A 347 -11.91 -12.91 -29.89
C ASN A 347 -12.61 -14.20 -29.45
N ASP A 348 -12.87 -15.12 -30.37
CA ASP A 348 -13.46 -16.42 -30.07
C ASP A 348 -12.54 -17.29 -29.19
N LEU A 349 -11.22 -17.25 -29.42
CA LEU A 349 -10.24 -17.97 -28.59
C LEU A 349 -10.24 -17.48 -27.14
N GLN A 350 -10.39 -16.17 -26.93
CA GLN A 350 -10.46 -15.60 -25.59
C GLN A 350 -11.72 -16.03 -24.83
N GLN A 351 -12.84 -16.26 -25.53
CA GLN A 351 -14.07 -16.75 -24.92
C GLN A 351 -14.08 -18.28 -24.73
N ARG A 352 -13.45 -19.02 -25.64
CA ARG A 352 -13.51 -20.48 -25.72
C ARG A 352 -12.11 -21.07 -25.57
N ASN A 353 -11.56 -20.89 -24.37
CA ASN A 353 -10.25 -21.39 -24.01
C ASN A 353 -10.17 -22.90 -24.33
N ASN A 354 -9.14 -23.32 -25.08
CA ASN A 354 -8.86 -24.71 -25.53
C ASN A 354 -9.49 -25.21 -26.84
N ASN A 355 -10.08 -24.36 -27.69
CA ASN A 355 -10.53 -24.82 -29.01
C ASN A 355 -9.35 -24.98 -30.00
N LYS A 356 -8.87 -26.23 -30.17
CA LYS A 356 -7.77 -26.58 -31.12
C LYS A 356 -8.03 -26.13 -32.55
N LEU A 357 -9.29 -26.13 -33.01
CA LEU A 357 -9.63 -25.73 -34.36
C LEU A 357 -9.41 -24.22 -34.53
N LEU A 358 -9.94 -23.40 -33.61
CA LEU A 358 -9.73 -21.96 -33.61
C LEU A 358 -8.24 -21.61 -33.49
N GLN A 359 -7.48 -22.33 -32.67
CA GLN A 359 -6.03 -22.11 -32.56
C GLN A 359 -5.32 -22.38 -33.89
N LYS A 360 -5.71 -23.44 -34.61
CA LYS A 360 -5.16 -23.73 -35.94
C LYS A 360 -5.52 -22.65 -36.97
N HIS A 361 -6.74 -22.11 -36.92
CA HIS A 361 -7.16 -20.99 -37.78
C HIS A 361 -6.35 -19.73 -37.46
N PHE A 362 -6.22 -19.39 -36.18
CA PHE A 362 -5.43 -18.26 -35.72
C PHE A 362 -3.97 -18.33 -36.20
N GLU A 363 -3.30 -19.47 -36.00
CA GLU A 363 -1.91 -19.64 -36.46
C GLU A 363 -1.77 -19.61 -37.98
N ARG A 364 -2.79 -20.09 -38.72
CA ARG A 364 -2.81 -19.99 -40.18
C ARG A 364 -2.89 -18.54 -40.63
N SER A 365 -3.85 -17.77 -40.10
CA SER A 365 -4.04 -16.36 -40.46
C SER A 365 -2.85 -15.52 -40.06
N LYS A 366 -2.31 -15.74 -38.87
CA LYS A 366 -1.06 -15.10 -38.42
C LYS A 366 0.10 -15.38 -39.38
N LYS A 367 0.28 -16.64 -39.80
CA LYS A 367 1.32 -17.04 -40.75
C LYS A 367 1.13 -16.42 -42.14
N THR A 368 -0.11 -16.31 -42.62
CA THR A 368 -0.42 -15.64 -43.90
C THR A 368 0.00 -14.17 -43.83
N LEU A 369 -0.45 -13.46 -42.80
CA LEU A 369 -0.20 -12.02 -42.61
C LEU A 369 1.26 -11.69 -42.30
N SER A 370 2.01 -12.60 -41.67
CA SER A 370 3.45 -12.42 -41.38
C SER A 370 4.32 -12.35 -42.64
N LYS A 371 3.76 -12.59 -43.83
CA LYS A 371 4.47 -12.38 -45.10
C LYS A 371 4.52 -10.90 -45.51
N VAL A 372 3.60 -10.09 -45.00
CA VAL A 372 3.46 -8.66 -45.35
C VAL A 372 3.69 -7.77 -44.14
N LEU A 373 3.23 -8.19 -42.97
CA LEU A 373 3.39 -7.45 -41.72
C LEU A 373 4.68 -7.84 -41.02
N THR A 374 5.31 -6.86 -40.38
CA THR A 374 6.46 -7.11 -39.52
C THR A 374 6.03 -7.83 -38.24
N GLU A 375 6.97 -8.52 -37.59
CA GLU A 375 6.69 -9.17 -36.30
C GLU A 375 6.25 -8.17 -35.23
N GLU A 376 6.81 -6.96 -35.25
CA GLU A 376 6.45 -5.85 -34.35
C GLU A 376 5.00 -5.40 -34.55
N GLU A 377 4.58 -5.15 -35.79
CA GLU A 377 3.19 -4.75 -36.09
C GLU A 377 2.19 -5.83 -35.70
N MET A 378 2.51 -7.10 -35.97
CA MET A 378 1.68 -8.23 -35.57
C MET A 378 1.59 -8.34 -34.04
N HIS A 379 2.71 -8.14 -33.34
CA HIS A 379 2.76 -8.19 -31.89
C HIS A 379 1.94 -7.05 -31.26
N ASP A 380 2.14 -5.82 -31.71
CA ASP A 380 1.42 -4.65 -31.23
C ASP A 380 -0.09 -4.79 -31.45
N PHE A 381 -0.48 -5.28 -32.63
CA PHE A 381 -1.88 -5.51 -32.97
C PHE A 381 -2.55 -6.52 -32.01
N LEU A 382 -1.91 -7.68 -31.80
CA LEU A 382 -2.43 -8.71 -30.90
C LEU A 382 -2.44 -8.26 -29.44
N ASN A 383 -1.42 -7.51 -29.00
CA ASN A 383 -1.36 -6.96 -27.65
C ASN A 383 -2.51 -5.96 -27.40
N LYS A 384 -2.77 -5.05 -28.34
CA LYS A 384 -3.90 -4.10 -28.23
C LYS A 384 -5.24 -4.82 -28.19
N GLN A 385 -5.41 -5.86 -29.01
CA GLN A 385 -6.59 -6.70 -28.97
C GLN A 385 -6.75 -7.36 -27.59
N ALA A 386 -5.67 -7.89 -27.01
CA ALA A 386 -5.66 -8.48 -25.67
C ALA A 386 -6.08 -7.47 -24.57
N GLU A 387 -5.50 -6.26 -24.58
CA GLU A 387 -5.84 -5.18 -23.65
C GLU A 387 -7.33 -4.83 -23.73
N ILE A 388 -7.89 -4.70 -24.93
CA ILE A 388 -9.32 -4.42 -25.15
C ILE A 388 -10.20 -5.55 -24.62
N THR A 389 -9.84 -6.81 -24.88
CA THR A 389 -10.58 -7.96 -24.36
C THR A 389 -10.56 -7.98 -22.83
N GLN A 390 -9.41 -7.72 -22.21
CA GLN A 390 -9.29 -7.65 -20.74
C GLN A 390 -10.16 -6.55 -20.14
N LEU A 391 -10.12 -5.34 -20.71
CA LEU A 391 -10.94 -4.20 -20.26
C LEU A 391 -12.44 -4.49 -20.45
N THR A 392 -12.82 -5.10 -21.57
CA THR A 392 -14.21 -5.50 -21.84
C THR A 392 -14.70 -6.50 -20.79
N ASN A 393 -13.89 -7.53 -20.48
CA ASN A 393 -14.23 -8.52 -19.46
C ASN A 393 -14.35 -7.90 -18.06
N GLN A 394 -13.44 -6.99 -17.68
CA GLN A 394 -13.53 -6.27 -16.41
C GLN A 394 -14.81 -5.45 -16.31
N LEU A 395 -15.20 -4.78 -17.39
CA LEU A 395 -16.40 -3.96 -17.45
C LEU A 395 -17.67 -4.81 -17.36
N GLU A 396 -17.75 -5.93 -18.09
CA GLU A 396 -18.86 -6.87 -17.99
C GLU A 396 -19.00 -7.46 -16.58
N ASN A 397 -17.89 -7.83 -15.95
CA ASN A 397 -17.91 -8.38 -14.59
C ASN A 397 -18.39 -7.35 -13.57
N LEU A 398 -17.94 -6.09 -13.70
CA LEU A 398 -18.38 -5.01 -12.83
C LEU A 398 -19.89 -4.73 -12.99
N GLN A 399 -20.39 -4.74 -14.22
CA GLN A 399 -21.82 -4.60 -14.50
C GLN A 399 -22.64 -5.77 -13.95
N LYS A 400 -22.20 -7.02 -14.17
CA LYS A 400 -22.86 -8.22 -13.62
C LYS A 400 -22.95 -8.18 -12.10
N ASN A 401 -21.89 -7.72 -11.43
CA ASN A 401 -21.86 -7.62 -9.96
C ASN A 401 -22.79 -6.51 -9.44
N GLN A 402 -22.88 -5.37 -10.14
CA GLN A 402 -23.81 -4.30 -9.79
C GLN A 402 -25.26 -4.82 -9.70
N PHE A 403 -25.71 -5.65 -10.65
CA PHE A 403 -27.07 -6.20 -10.65
C PHE A 403 -27.32 -7.22 -9.52
N ARG A 404 -26.29 -7.92 -9.03
CA ARG A 404 -26.45 -8.92 -7.96
C ARG A 404 -26.65 -8.28 -6.59
N THR A 405 -25.92 -7.21 -6.30
CA THR A 405 -26.05 -6.45 -5.04
C THR A 405 -27.48 -5.90 -4.80
N PHE A 406 -28.27 -5.69 -5.86
CA PHE A 406 -29.66 -5.22 -5.74
C PHE A 406 -30.72 -6.35 -5.66
N GLN A 407 -30.36 -7.62 -5.92
CA GLN A 407 -31.33 -8.73 -5.97
C GLN A 407 -31.35 -9.61 -4.71
N GLU A 408 -30.34 -9.53 -3.84
CA GLU A 408 -30.23 -10.38 -2.64
C GLU A 408 -30.90 -9.83 -1.37
N ILE A 409 -31.70 -8.76 -1.46
CA ILE A 409 -32.55 -8.36 -0.33
C ILE A 409 -33.87 -9.13 -0.45
N PRO A 410 -34.08 -10.22 0.33
CA PRO A 410 -35.38 -10.88 0.35
C PRO A 410 -36.46 -9.87 0.76
N PRO A 411 -37.66 -9.90 0.13
CA PRO A 411 -38.74 -9.02 0.52
C PRO A 411 -39.02 -9.21 2.01
N LYS A 412 -38.96 -8.11 2.78
CA LYS A 412 -39.34 -8.12 4.19
C LYS A 412 -40.76 -8.69 4.30
N GLN A 413 -40.88 -9.84 4.96
CA GLN A 413 -42.18 -10.40 5.37
C GLN A 413 -42.77 -9.63 6.54
#